data_AF-D8UEJ3-F1
#
_entry.id   AF-D8UEJ3-F1
#
_cell.length_a   1.000
_cell.length_b   1.000
_cell.length_c   1.000
_cell.angle_alpha   90.00
_cell.angle_beta   90.00
_cell.angle_gamma   90.00
#
_symmetry.space_group_name_H-M   'P 1'
#
loop_
_entity.id
_entity.type
_entity.pdbx_description
1 polymer ?
#
loop_
_entity_poly.entity_id
_entity_poly.type
_entity_poly.pdbx_seq_one_letter_code
_entity_poly.pdbx_strand_id
1 'polypeptide(L)'
;MELKLCLMEAMATPDKSCRRSCWDDLPAQVLELIASFLTGNEIMCTLRLINKAAAELFRGRFEVRMSQPVPRHACLLHWSGIHVMRNMNLKERYRILALLCRNSSLTNLRIAIAASGCIPVAELFDAAAAGGSLDICQWLDEMGYPTDKETAVKAAAQAGHLPVVRWLLRYSPDLSNAAWTAAARAGRQSTCEALLAATDVVGPLPVEALFASARNGHVGLTEWFLKLPQTPPLSSIDVQILLRNAAFGFDLDSLQRLYNNSLAVYGGSDAVHLLANTKGMLADAVLLLQHRHLPSMFSLARAAVQAAAVPLLRWLSRLSADDVTRHNRQDRKLRAAAAAAGLAVGVRHPAVVLRDPSLCTHAAREGHLSVLRELLSYGCPCNEETIAVAAQYGLLKMLKMIFAATMTAAVAPPPPPPPPAVAAAAKDGPPVRRPPAAAQAMWGPRVVQCAAESGSTEVIAWLRRRGLHIWDEHVFCKAAGSGCLDLVEWLASRGCPMGGTGQAYLVAARNGDLAALRCLRRLGCPWGPVAAGGGGSSGGGVFICAVEDCSLDMLRWLHALGCPVDWQEAQMQARQRRSKSLAAAAAAKQYDSAAVTAADAVLAWVEEMCEVHDMVLQPSMAHNGSPSFI
;
A
#
# COMPACT_ATOMS: atom_id res chain seq x y z
N MET A 1 1.78 -25.62 -32.12
CA MET A 1 2.49 -24.41 -31.62
C MET A 1 2.57 -23.30 -32.65
N GLU A 2 2.92 -23.59 -33.92
CA GLU A 2 3.00 -22.55 -34.97
C GLU A 2 1.68 -21.80 -35.21
N LEU A 3 0.54 -22.50 -35.25
CA LEU A 3 -0.78 -21.86 -35.35
C LEU A 3 -1.08 -20.89 -34.19
N LYS A 4 -0.58 -21.18 -32.98
CA LYS A 4 -0.70 -20.30 -31.82
C LYS A 4 0.12 -19.03 -32.02
N LEU A 5 1.35 -19.14 -32.53
CA LEU A 5 2.22 -18.00 -32.85
C LEU A 5 1.59 -17.11 -33.94
N CYS A 6 1.14 -17.70 -35.05
CA CYS A 6 0.46 -16.96 -36.12
C CYS A 6 -0.81 -16.25 -35.64
N LEU A 7 -1.62 -16.89 -34.79
CA LEU A 7 -2.80 -16.27 -34.21
C LEU A 7 -2.43 -15.07 -33.31
N MET A 8 -1.41 -15.24 -32.47
CA MET A 8 -0.97 -14.19 -31.55
C MET A 8 -0.37 -12.99 -32.31
N GLU A 9 0.36 -13.23 -33.40
CA GLU A 9 0.89 -12.19 -34.28
C GLU A 9 -0.21 -11.45 -35.03
N ALA A 10 -1.17 -12.17 -35.63
CA ALA A 10 -2.32 -11.57 -36.32
C ALA A 10 -3.14 -10.66 -35.38
N MET A 11 -3.33 -11.07 -34.12
CA MET A 11 -4.05 -10.28 -33.13
C MET A 11 -3.25 -9.09 -32.59
N ALA A 12 -1.92 -9.15 -32.65
CA ALA A 12 -1.03 -8.04 -32.30
C ALA A 12 -1.00 -6.93 -33.36
N THR A 13 -1.29 -7.23 -34.63
CA THR A 13 -1.29 -6.22 -35.69
C THR A 13 -2.48 -5.25 -35.55
N PRO A 14 -2.26 -3.92 -35.51
CA PRO A 14 -3.34 -2.93 -35.36
C PRO A 14 -4.25 -2.82 -36.58
N ASP A 15 -3.78 -3.27 -37.75
CA ASP A 15 -4.57 -3.29 -38.97
C ASP A 15 -5.63 -4.40 -38.94
N LYS A 16 -6.90 -4.01 -39.03
CA LYS A 16 -8.05 -4.94 -39.05
C LYS A 16 -8.20 -5.64 -40.40
N SER A 17 -7.53 -5.18 -41.46
CA SER A 17 -7.65 -5.73 -42.81
C SER A 17 -6.97 -7.11 -42.93
N CYS A 18 -5.78 -7.29 -42.35
CA CYS A 18 -5.07 -8.56 -42.27
C CYS A 18 -5.72 -9.61 -41.34
N ARG A 19 -6.62 -9.18 -40.43
CA ARG A 19 -7.31 -10.08 -39.50
C ARG A 19 -8.43 -10.91 -40.15
N ARG A 20 -8.90 -10.51 -41.34
CA ARG A 20 -10.19 -10.92 -41.91
C ARG A 20 -10.16 -12.04 -42.95
N SER A 21 -9.00 -12.50 -43.44
CA SER A 21 -8.98 -13.45 -44.57
C SER A 21 -8.70 -14.91 -44.22
N CYS A 22 -8.09 -15.22 -43.06
CA CYS A 22 -7.70 -16.61 -42.73
C CYS A 22 -8.36 -17.20 -41.47
N TRP A 23 -8.88 -16.37 -40.57
CA TRP A 23 -9.47 -16.83 -39.30
C TRP A 23 -11.00 -16.76 -39.23
N ASP A 24 -11.63 -16.00 -40.14
CA ASP A 24 -13.09 -15.79 -40.13
C ASP A 24 -13.87 -17.04 -40.58
N ASP A 25 -13.28 -17.89 -41.43
CA ASP A 25 -13.91 -19.09 -42.03
C ASP A 25 -13.57 -20.40 -41.31
N LEU A 26 -12.98 -20.35 -40.12
CA LEU A 26 -12.57 -21.57 -39.41
C LEU A 26 -13.79 -22.36 -38.86
N PRO A 27 -13.90 -23.67 -39.13
CA PRO A 27 -14.93 -24.51 -38.55
C PRO A 27 -14.85 -24.56 -37.02
N ALA A 28 -15.99 -24.72 -36.34
CA ALA A 28 -16.06 -24.81 -34.88
C ALA A 28 -15.15 -25.91 -34.29
N GLN A 29 -15.02 -27.04 -34.98
CA GLN A 29 -14.13 -28.15 -34.59
C GLN A 29 -12.65 -27.74 -34.55
N VAL A 30 -12.23 -26.89 -35.48
CA VAL A 30 -10.86 -26.36 -35.54
C VAL A 30 -10.64 -25.35 -34.41
N LEU A 31 -11.64 -24.51 -34.12
CA LEU A 31 -11.58 -23.56 -32.99
C LEU A 31 -11.50 -24.28 -31.64
N GLU A 32 -12.25 -25.37 -31.44
CA GLU A 32 -12.16 -26.19 -30.22
C GLU A 32 -10.80 -26.90 -30.10
N LEU A 33 -10.25 -27.41 -31.22
CA LEU A 33 -8.93 -28.00 -31.25
C LEU A 33 -7.84 -26.98 -30.88
N ILE A 34 -7.89 -25.77 -31.45
CA ILE A 34 -6.96 -24.68 -31.10
C ILE A 34 -7.12 -24.31 -29.62
N ALA A 35 -8.36 -24.20 -29.12
CA ALA A 35 -8.63 -23.89 -27.72
C ALA A 35 -8.04 -24.92 -26.74
N SER A 36 -7.96 -26.20 -27.11
CA SER A 36 -7.31 -27.22 -26.26
C SER A 36 -5.81 -26.98 -26.00
N PHE A 37 -5.14 -26.18 -26.84
CA PHE A 37 -3.73 -25.80 -26.68
C PHE A 37 -3.54 -24.43 -26.02
N LEU A 38 -4.63 -23.74 -25.66
CA LEU A 38 -4.59 -22.40 -25.09
C LEU A 38 -5.03 -22.40 -23.62
N THR A 39 -4.48 -21.47 -22.87
CA THR A 39 -4.94 -21.15 -21.52
C THR A 39 -6.30 -20.42 -21.57
N GLY A 40 -7.04 -20.41 -20.45
CA GLY A 40 -8.34 -19.75 -20.38
C GLY A 40 -8.27 -18.27 -20.77
N ASN A 41 -7.23 -17.56 -20.34
CA ASN A 41 -7.01 -16.16 -20.73
C ASN A 41 -6.67 -16.00 -22.21
N GLU A 42 -5.90 -16.90 -22.81
CA GLU A 42 -5.62 -16.90 -24.24
C GLU A 42 -6.89 -17.13 -25.07
N ILE A 43 -7.77 -18.04 -24.64
CA ILE A 43 -9.06 -18.26 -25.30
C ILE A 43 -9.92 -16.99 -25.20
N MET A 44 -10.04 -16.41 -24.00
CA MET A 44 -10.96 -15.29 -23.74
C MET A 44 -10.51 -13.96 -24.35
N CYS A 45 -9.20 -13.72 -24.39
CA CYS A 45 -8.61 -12.48 -24.89
C CYS A 45 -8.16 -12.56 -26.35
N THR A 46 -8.10 -13.77 -26.93
CA THR A 46 -7.62 -13.99 -28.32
C THR A 46 -8.69 -14.67 -29.16
N LEU A 47 -8.97 -15.96 -28.94
CA LEU A 47 -9.87 -16.76 -29.78
C LEU A 47 -11.30 -16.23 -29.80
N ARG A 48 -11.83 -15.84 -28.63
CA ARG A 48 -13.19 -15.30 -28.49
C ARG A 48 -13.39 -14.00 -29.28
N LEU A 49 -12.31 -13.25 -29.54
CA LEU A 49 -12.36 -11.96 -30.21
C LEU A 49 -12.17 -12.04 -31.74
N ILE A 50 -11.98 -13.24 -32.29
CA ILE A 50 -11.76 -13.44 -33.73
C ILE A 50 -13.04 -13.12 -34.52
N ASN A 51 -14.13 -13.85 -34.25
CA ASN A 51 -15.40 -13.69 -34.96
C ASN A 51 -16.61 -13.99 -34.05
N LYS A 52 -17.82 -13.77 -34.56
CA LYS A 52 -19.06 -14.03 -33.81
C LYS A 52 -19.24 -15.50 -33.42
N ALA A 53 -18.86 -16.43 -34.30
CA ALA A 53 -18.99 -17.86 -34.05
C ALA A 53 -18.12 -18.31 -32.86
N ALA A 54 -16.86 -17.86 -32.80
CA ALA A 54 -15.98 -18.11 -31.66
C ALA A 54 -16.48 -17.44 -30.37
N ALA A 55 -17.05 -16.22 -30.47
CA ALA A 55 -17.63 -15.53 -29.34
C ALA A 55 -18.83 -16.29 -28.73
N GLU A 56 -19.66 -16.92 -29.57
CA GLU A 56 -20.77 -17.77 -29.15
C GLU A 56 -20.28 -19.11 -28.59
N LEU A 57 -19.33 -19.75 -29.27
CA LEU A 57 -18.76 -21.05 -28.89
C LEU A 57 -18.16 -21.02 -27.47
N PHE A 58 -17.45 -19.94 -27.11
CA PHE A 58 -16.77 -19.82 -25.81
C PHE A 58 -17.55 -19.01 -24.77
N ARG A 59 -18.79 -18.60 -25.06
CA ARG A 59 -19.61 -17.81 -24.14
C ARG A 59 -19.90 -18.60 -22.86
N GLY A 60 -19.51 -18.05 -21.71
CA GLY A 60 -19.73 -18.67 -20.40
C GLY A 60 -18.93 -19.93 -20.12
N ARG A 61 -18.09 -20.40 -21.06
CA ARG A 61 -17.20 -21.57 -20.86
C ARG A 61 -15.92 -21.19 -20.12
N PHE A 62 -15.45 -19.97 -20.32
CA PHE A 62 -14.22 -19.45 -19.73
C PHE A 62 -14.44 -18.03 -19.21
N GLU A 63 -13.71 -17.69 -18.15
CA GLU A 63 -13.62 -16.34 -17.60
C GLU A 63 -12.16 -15.94 -17.54
N VAL A 64 -11.88 -14.63 -17.63
CA VAL A 64 -10.51 -14.14 -17.47
C VAL A 64 -10.09 -14.34 -16.02
N ARG A 65 -9.14 -15.25 -15.80
CA ARG A 65 -8.59 -15.56 -14.48
C ARG A 65 -7.35 -14.71 -14.22
N MET A 66 -7.40 -13.91 -13.16
CA MET A 66 -6.29 -13.03 -12.75
C MET A 66 -5.04 -13.80 -12.30
N SER A 67 -5.16 -15.10 -12.01
CA SER A 67 -4.04 -16.00 -11.67
C SER A 67 -3.33 -16.59 -12.88
N GLN A 68 -3.83 -16.36 -14.10
CA GLN A 68 -3.21 -16.78 -15.35
C GLN A 68 -2.60 -15.57 -16.07
N PRO A 69 -1.48 -15.73 -16.80
CA PRO A 69 -0.91 -14.65 -17.57
C PRO A 69 -1.88 -14.19 -18.66
N VAL A 70 -1.98 -12.87 -18.85
CA VAL A 70 -2.76 -12.27 -19.94
C VAL A 70 -1.90 -12.30 -21.22
N PRO A 71 -2.46 -12.64 -22.39
CA PRO A 71 -1.73 -12.61 -23.65
C PRO A 71 -1.14 -11.23 -23.94
N ARG A 72 0.08 -11.18 -24.50
CA ARG A 72 0.82 -9.93 -24.78
C ARG A 72 0.02 -8.91 -25.58
N HIS A 73 -0.63 -9.33 -26.67
CA HIS A 73 -1.39 -8.41 -27.53
C HIS A 73 -2.60 -7.79 -26.81
N ALA A 74 -3.27 -8.55 -25.95
CA ALA A 74 -4.41 -8.06 -25.17
C ALA A 74 -3.95 -7.09 -24.06
N CYS A 75 -2.83 -7.42 -23.40
CA CYS A 75 -2.15 -6.53 -22.46
C CYS A 75 -1.74 -5.21 -23.12
N LEU A 76 -1.11 -5.28 -24.30
CA LEU A 76 -0.75 -4.11 -25.11
C LEU A 76 -1.99 -3.26 -25.39
N LEU A 77 -3.03 -3.82 -26.01
CA LEU A 77 -4.25 -3.07 -26.36
C LEU A 77 -4.93 -2.42 -25.15
N HIS A 78 -4.93 -3.10 -24.00
CA HIS A 78 -5.57 -2.60 -22.80
C HIS A 78 -4.76 -1.48 -22.12
N TRP A 79 -3.43 -1.63 -21.97
CA TRP A 79 -2.60 -0.66 -21.26
C TRP A 79 -1.96 0.41 -22.14
N SER A 80 -1.87 0.19 -23.45
CA SER A 80 -1.55 1.25 -24.42
C SER A 80 -2.75 2.16 -24.70
N GLY A 81 -3.95 1.82 -24.18
CA GLY A 81 -5.11 2.68 -24.23
C GLY A 81 -4.86 3.97 -23.46
N ILE A 82 -4.95 5.11 -24.16
CA ILE A 82 -4.54 6.45 -23.68
C ILE A 82 -5.16 6.80 -22.31
N HIS A 83 -6.27 6.20 -21.88
CA HIS A 83 -7.04 6.64 -20.70
C HIS A 83 -6.96 5.73 -19.46
N VAL A 84 -6.47 4.49 -19.58
CA VAL A 84 -6.63 3.50 -18.49
C VAL A 84 -5.77 3.86 -17.28
N MET A 85 -4.47 4.08 -17.49
CA MET A 85 -3.55 4.41 -16.40
C MET A 85 -3.73 5.84 -15.86
N ARG A 86 -4.38 6.73 -16.62
CA ARG A 86 -4.53 8.15 -16.28
C ARG A 86 -5.61 8.44 -15.23
N ASN A 87 -6.65 7.61 -15.21
CA ASN A 87 -7.73 7.67 -14.21
C ASN A 87 -7.38 6.97 -12.90
N MET A 88 -6.28 6.22 -12.88
CA MET A 88 -5.87 5.45 -11.72
C MET A 88 -5.00 6.31 -10.81
N ASN A 89 -5.20 6.17 -9.50
CA ASN A 89 -4.24 6.72 -8.54
C ASN A 89 -2.95 5.89 -8.52
N LEU A 90 -1.91 6.41 -7.88
CA LEU A 90 -0.60 5.77 -7.81
C LEU A 90 -0.66 4.38 -7.15
N LYS A 91 -1.48 4.22 -6.10
CA LYS A 91 -1.68 2.94 -5.40
C LYS A 91 -2.27 1.88 -6.32
N GLU A 92 -3.25 2.25 -7.14
CA GLU A 92 -3.87 1.37 -8.15
C GLU A 92 -2.88 0.99 -9.24
N ARG A 93 -2.09 1.95 -9.76
CA ARG A 93 -1.04 1.66 -10.75
C ARG A 93 0.00 0.68 -10.20
N TYR A 94 0.56 0.91 -9.01
CA TYR A 94 1.50 -0.03 -8.41
C TYR A 94 0.87 -1.38 -8.08
N ARG A 95 -0.41 -1.44 -7.69
CA ARG A 95 -1.11 -2.71 -7.47
C ARG A 95 -1.20 -3.54 -8.74
N ILE A 96 -1.45 -2.93 -9.90
CA ILE A 96 -1.44 -3.62 -11.19
C ILE A 96 -0.03 -4.11 -11.53
N LEU A 97 0.99 -3.27 -11.34
CA LEU A 97 2.39 -3.66 -11.54
C LEU A 97 2.80 -4.84 -10.63
N ALA A 98 2.41 -4.80 -9.36
CA ALA A 98 2.68 -5.87 -8.40
C ALA A 98 1.97 -7.17 -8.79
N LEU A 99 0.73 -7.10 -9.28
CA LEU A 99 0.02 -8.27 -9.80
C LEU A 99 0.73 -8.89 -11.01
N LEU A 100 1.31 -8.07 -11.89
CA LEU A 100 2.09 -8.55 -13.02
C LEU A 100 3.39 -9.20 -12.61
N CYS A 101 4.08 -8.61 -11.63
CA CYS A 101 5.27 -9.20 -11.02
C CYS A 101 4.96 -10.60 -10.47
N ARG A 102 3.79 -10.80 -9.86
CA ARG A 102 3.38 -12.11 -9.31
C ARG A 102 3.05 -13.17 -10.36
N ASN A 103 2.65 -12.76 -11.55
CA ASN A 103 2.17 -13.65 -12.61
C ASN A 103 3.23 -13.96 -13.70
N SER A 104 4.50 -13.63 -13.44
CA SER A 104 5.69 -14.01 -14.24
C SER A 104 5.65 -13.62 -15.73
N SER A 105 5.12 -12.43 -16.06
CA SER A 105 5.20 -11.92 -17.44
C SER A 105 6.07 -10.67 -17.52
N LEU A 106 7.39 -10.86 -17.64
CA LEU A 106 8.36 -9.77 -17.82
C LEU A 106 8.00 -8.85 -18.99
N THR A 107 7.52 -9.43 -20.09
CA THR A 107 7.10 -8.67 -21.27
C THR A 107 5.94 -7.71 -20.96
N ASN A 108 4.88 -8.22 -20.32
CA ASN A 108 3.73 -7.41 -19.96
C ASN A 108 4.09 -6.37 -18.90
N LEU A 109 4.98 -6.71 -17.97
CA LEU A 109 5.49 -5.80 -16.95
C LEU A 109 6.22 -4.62 -17.59
N ARG A 110 7.12 -4.86 -18.56
CA ARG A 110 7.85 -3.79 -19.26
C ARG A 110 6.92 -2.79 -19.95
N ILE A 111 5.87 -3.31 -20.60
CA ILE A 111 4.82 -2.48 -21.21
C ILE A 111 4.07 -1.68 -20.15
N ALA A 112 3.68 -2.33 -19.06
CA ALA A 112 2.93 -1.70 -17.98
C ALA A 112 3.73 -0.60 -17.27
N ILE A 113 5.03 -0.81 -17.04
CA ILE A 113 5.92 0.20 -16.45
C ILE A 113 6.04 1.42 -17.37
N ALA A 114 6.23 1.18 -18.67
CA ALA A 114 6.28 2.27 -19.65
C ALA A 114 4.95 3.06 -19.70
N ALA A 115 3.81 2.36 -19.62
CA ALA A 115 2.49 2.98 -19.64
C ALA A 115 2.09 3.66 -18.31
N SER A 116 2.57 3.15 -17.17
CA SER A 116 2.24 3.70 -15.86
C SER A 116 2.98 5.01 -15.59
N GLY A 117 4.17 5.20 -16.18
CA GLY A 117 5.06 6.32 -15.90
C GLY A 117 5.50 6.39 -14.43
N CYS A 118 5.56 5.25 -13.75
CA CYS A 118 6.04 5.11 -12.38
C CYS A 118 7.48 4.56 -12.39
N ILE A 119 8.33 5.07 -11.51
CA ILE A 119 9.63 4.44 -11.24
C ILE A 119 9.39 3.19 -10.36
N PRO A 120 9.89 2.00 -10.75
CA PRO A 120 9.77 0.80 -9.93
C PRO A 120 10.30 1.00 -8.50
N VAL A 121 9.52 0.55 -7.52
CA VAL A 121 9.86 0.57 -6.09
C VAL A 121 10.17 -0.84 -5.58
N ALA A 122 10.82 -0.95 -4.42
CA ALA A 122 11.21 -2.23 -3.82
C ALA A 122 10.01 -3.20 -3.63
N GLU A 123 8.80 -2.69 -3.38
CA GLU A 123 7.59 -3.50 -3.26
C GLU A 123 7.28 -4.33 -4.53
N LEU A 124 7.70 -3.87 -5.73
CA LEU A 124 7.54 -4.64 -6.97
C LEU A 124 8.48 -5.84 -7.03
N PHE A 125 9.67 -5.70 -6.44
CA PHE A 125 10.65 -6.78 -6.30
C PHE A 125 10.13 -7.83 -5.31
N ASP A 126 9.56 -7.39 -4.18
CA ASP A 126 8.90 -8.27 -3.21
C ASP A 126 7.73 -9.04 -3.84
N ALA A 127 6.92 -8.35 -4.65
CA ALA A 127 5.80 -8.97 -5.37
C ALA A 127 6.29 -10.00 -6.39
N ALA A 128 7.39 -9.73 -7.11
CA ALA A 128 7.99 -10.69 -8.04
C ALA A 128 8.49 -11.93 -7.30
N ALA A 129 9.17 -11.72 -6.17
CA ALA A 129 9.68 -12.78 -5.31
C ALA A 129 8.53 -13.64 -4.73
N ALA A 130 7.45 -13.00 -4.29
CA ALA A 130 6.24 -13.66 -3.78
C ALA A 130 5.47 -14.45 -4.85
N GLY A 131 5.67 -14.18 -6.14
CA GLY A 131 5.12 -14.96 -7.26
C GLY A 131 6.08 -15.98 -7.85
N GLY A 132 7.34 -15.98 -7.42
CA GLY A 132 8.37 -16.90 -7.93
C GLY A 132 8.93 -16.53 -9.30
N SER A 133 8.72 -15.29 -9.74
CA SER A 133 9.16 -14.77 -11.04
C SER A 133 10.66 -14.43 -11.02
N LEU A 134 11.52 -15.45 -11.09
CA LEU A 134 12.97 -15.28 -11.05
C LEU A 134 13.49 -14.36 -12.16
N ASP A 135 12.91 -14.44 -13.35
CA ASP A 135 13.21 -13.59 -14.51
C ASP A 135 12.96 -12.11 -14.22
N ILE A 136 11.85 -11.79 -13.56
CA ILE A 136 11.50 -10.42 -13.18
C ILE A 136 12.42 -9.93 -12.05
N CYS A 137 12.71 -10.77 -11.06
CA CYS A 137 13.66 -10.41 -10.00
C CYS A 137 15.05 -10.10 -10.56
N GLN A 138 15.58 -10.96 -11.43
CA GLN A 138 16.88 -10.74 -12.08
C GLN A 138 16.88 -9.45 -12.90
N TRP A 139 15.85 -9.24 -13.72
CA TRP A 139 15.73 -8.03 -14.52
C TRP A 139 15.66 -6.76 -13.67
N LEU A 140 14.91 -6.76 -12.56
CA LEU A 140 14.82 -5.60 -11.67
C LEU A 140 16.17 -5.27 -10.99
N ASP A 141 16.92 -6.30 -10.58
CA ASP A 141 18.26 -6.16 -9.98
C ASP A 141 19.29 -5.68 -11.01
N GLU A 142 19.26 -6.23 -12.24
CA GLU A 142 20.13 -5.82 -13.36
C GLU A 142 19.92 -4.37 -13.78
N MET A 143 18.67 -3.88 -13.75
CA MET A 143 18.35 -2.49 -14.08
C MET A 143 18.70 -1.51 -12.94
N GLY A 144 19.17 -2.00 -11.80
CA GLY A 144 19.55 -1.17 -10.65
C GLY A 144 18.36 -0.49 -9.97
N TYR A 145 17.15 -1.03 -10.11
CA TYR A 145 16.01 -0.51 -9.37
C TYR A 145 16.16 -0.78 -7.87
N PRO A 146 15.51 0.00 -6.99
CA PRO A 146 15.57 -0.25 -5.55
C PRO A 146 15.10 -1.68 -5.22
N THR A 147 15.98 -2.49 -4.62
CA THR A 147 15.67 -3.86 -4.17
C THR A 147 15.96 -3.99 -2.69
N ASP A 148 14.98 -4.49 -1.93
CA ASP A 148 15.21 -4.98 -0.56
C ASP A 148 15.28 -6.52 -0.62
N LYS A 149 16.51 -7.04 -0.54
CA LYS A 149 16.77 -8.48 -0.67
C LYS A 149 16.25 -9.25 0.55
N GLU A 150 16.20 -8.63 1.74
CA GLU A 150 15.74 -9.27 2.96
C GLU A 150 14.21 -9.46 2.95
N THR A 151 13.44 -8.45 2.53
CA THR A 151 11.99 -8.59 2.38
C THR A 151 11.64 -9.56 1.26
N ALA A 152 12.35 -9.51 0.14
CA ALA A 152 12.12 -10.39 -0.99
C ALA A 152 12.35 -11.86 -0.67
N VAL A 153 13.43 -12.20 0.06
CA VAL A 153 13.66 -13.60 0.46
C VAL A 153 12.57 -14.10 1.40
N LYS A 154 12.08 -13.25 2.32
CA LYS A 154 10.97 -13.60 3.22
C LYS A 154 9.70 -13.87 2.42
N ALA A 155 9.40 -13.03 1.43
CA ALA A 155 8.21 -13.16 0.59
C ALA A 155 8.27 -14.43 -0.27
N ALA A 156 9.41 -14.71 -0.92
CA ALA A 156 9.62 -15.92 -1.71
C ALA A 156 9.56 -17.20 -0.84
N ALA A 157 10.19 -17.18 0.34
CA ALA A 157 10.19 -18.32 1.25
C ALA A 157 8.79 -18.61 1.83
N GLN A 158 8.00 -17.58 2.17
CA GLN A 158 6.60 -17.75 2.59
C GLN A 158 5.73 -18.35 1.48
N ALA A 159 5.96 -17.93 0.23
CA ALA A 159 5.24 -18.45 -0.93
C ALA A 159 5.73 -19.84 -1.37
N GLY A 160 6.94 -20.24 -0.98
CA GLY A 160 7.55 -21.53 -1.30
C GLY A 160 8.30 -21.56 -2.64
N HIS A 161 8.71 -20.41 -3.15
CA HIS A 161 9.37 -20.28 -4.45
C HIS A 161 10.89 -20.48 -4.36
N LEU A 162 11.30 -21.75 -4.28
CA LEU A 162 12.70 -22.17 -4.13
C LEU A 162 13.70 -21.58 -5.14
N PRO A 163 13.40 -21.43 -6.44
CA PRO A 163 14.36 -20.84 -7.38
C PRO A 163 14.78 -19.43 -7.00
N VAL A 164 13.82 -18.59 -6.55
CA VAL A 164 14.10 -17.23 -6.10
C VAL A 164 14.86 -17.22 -4.78
N VAL A 165 14.46 -18.07 -3.82
CA VAL A 165 15.15 -18.19 -2.53
C VAL A 165 16.61 -18.60 -2.72
N ARG A 166 16.89 -19.63 -3.54
CA ARG A 166 18.25 -20.08 -3.84
C ARG A 166 19.07 -19.02 -4.56
N TRP A 167 18.45 -18.33 -5.52
CA TRP A 167 19.09 -17.21 -6.21
C TRP A 167 19.52 -16.13 -5.20
N LEU A 168 18.61 -15.63 -4.37
CA LEU A 168 18.93 -14.60 -3.37
C LEU A 168 20.00 -15.03 -2.36
N LEU A 169 19.92 -16.26 -1.83
CA LEU A 169 20.88 -16.75 -0.84
C LEU A 169 22.29 -16.98 -1.42
N ARG A 170 22.41 -17.21 -2.73
CA ARG A 170 23.71 -17.32 -3.40
C ARG A 170 24.47 -15.99 -3.42
N TYR A 171 23.75 -14.86 -3.48
CA TYR A 171 24.34 -13.52 -3.44
C TYR A 171 24.46 -12.97 -2.01
N SER A 172 23.54 -13.35 -1.12
CA SER A 172 23.48 -12.86 0.27
C SER A 172 23.19 -14.01 1.24
N PRO A 173 24.22 -14.79 1.63
CA PRO A 173 24.08 -15.95 2.53
C PRO A 173 23.60 -15.57 3.94
N ASP A 174 23.89 -14.35 4.36
CA ASP A 174 23.44 -13.68 5.58
C ASP A 174 21.92 -13.64 5.73
N LEU A 175 21.18 -13.72 4.62
CA LEU A 175 19.71 -13.77 4.61
C LEU A 175 19.13 -15.15 4.95
N SER A 176 19.97 -16.16 5.23
CA SER A 176 19.54 -17.52 5.56
C SER A 176 18.51 -17.57 6.71
N ASN A 177 18.75 -16.85 7.81
CA ASN A 177 17.84 -16.86 8.96
C ASN A 177 16.45 -16.26 8.59
N ALA A 178 16.44 -15.19 7.79
CA ALA A 178 15.22 -14.58 7.29
C ALA A 178 14.43 -15.57 6.40
N ALA A 179 15.10 -16.33 5.54
CA ALA A 179 14.47 -17.36 4.71
C ALA A 179 13.87 -18.50 5.56
N TRP A 180 14.63 -19.02 6.52
CA TRP A 180 14.18 -20.08 7.44
C TRP A 180 12.94 -19.69 8.24
N THR A 181 13.00 -18.54 8.93
CA THR A 181 11.90 -18.06 9.76
C THR A 181 10.64 -17.78 8.94
N ALA A 182 10.80 -17.28 7.71
CA ALA A 182 9.70 -16.99 6.80
C ALA A 182 9.03 -18.26 6.24
N ALA A 183 9.81 -19.25 5.79
CA ALA A 183 9.30 -20.54 5.34
C ALA A 183 8.56 -21.27 6.48
N ALA A 184 9.14 -21.28 7.68
CA ALA A 184 8.56 -21.90 8.85
C ALA A 184 7.26 -21.21 9.31
N ARG A 185 7.23 -19.87 9.28
CA ARG A 185 6.03 -19.06 9.56
C ARG A 185 4.84 -19.40 8.65
N ALA A 186 5.11 -19.78 7.40
CA ALA A 186 4.09 -20.13 6.41
C ALA A 186 3.82 -21.64 6.29
N GLY A 187 4.49 -22.47 7.12
CA GLY A 187 4.25 -23.91 7.13
C GLY A 187 4.77 -24.64 5.89
N ARG A 188 5.73 -24.05 5.16
CA ARG A 188 6.25 -24.59 3.90
C ARG A 188 7.31 -25.67 4.16
N GLN A 189 6.86 -26.86 4.59
CA GLN A 189 7.77 -27.97 4.91
C GLN A 189 8.72 -28.31 3.76
N SER A 190 8.24 -28.38 2.52
CA SER A 190 9.09 -28.64 1.34
C SER A 190 10.17 -27.58 1.12
N THR A 191 9.89 -26.32 1.48
CA THR A 191 10.87 -25.24 1.42
C THR A 191 11.92 -25.39 2.52
N CYS A 192 11.50 -25.75 3.74
CA CYS A 192 12.40 -26.04 4.85
C CYS A 192 13.30 -27.27 4.56
N GLU A 193 12.76 -28.33 3.98
CA GLU A 193 13.54 -29.51 3.54
C GLU A 193 14.56 -29.14 2.47
N ALA A 194 14.17 -28.33 1.48
CA ALA A 194 15.07 -27.88 0.43
C ALA A 194 16.14 -26.89 0.92
N LEU A 195 15.86 -26.09 1.96
CA LEU A 195 16.85 -25.26 2.66
C LEU A 195 17.82 -26.14 3.46
N LEU A 196 17.32 -27.18 4.13
CA LEU A 196 18.15 -28.14 4.88
C LEU A 196 19.09 -28.91 3.95
N ALA A 197 18.65 -29.25 2.74
CA ALA A 197 19.46 -29.94 1.74
C ALA A 197 20.52 -29.05 1.09
N ALA A 198 20.40 -27.72 1.16
CA ALA A 198 21.29 -26.74 0.55
C ALA A 198 22.32 -26.20 1.56
N THR A 199 23.02 -27.10 2.26
CA THR A 199 23.97 -26.75 3.35
C THR A 199 25.19 -25.96 2.88
N ASP A 200 25.45 -25.94 1.58
CA ASP A 200 26.53 -25.21 0.92
C ASP A 200 26.26 -23.70 0.81
N VAL A 201 24.98 -23.29 0.86
CA VAL A 201 24.54 -21.89 0.70
C VAL A 201 23.80 -21.37 1.95
N VAL A 202 23.25 -22.28 2.77
CA VAL A 202 22.34 -21.95 3.87
C VAL A 202 23.01 -22.24 5.23
N GLY A 203 23.03 -21.24 6.11
CA GLY A 203 23.45 -21.41 7.52
C GLY A 203 22.60 -22.43 8.31
N PRO A 204 23.05 -22.83 9.52
CA PRO A 204 22.38 -23.85 10.33
C PRO A 204 20.93 -23.46 10.65
N LEU A 205 20.09 -24.48 10.92
CA LEU A 205 18.68 -24.28 11.29
C LEU A 205 18.56 -23.35 12.51
N PRO A 206 17.97 -22.15 12.38
CA PRO A 206 17.81 -21.23 13.51
C PRO A 206 16.68 -21.68 14.43
N VAL A 207 16.85 -21.53 15.75
CA VAL A 207 15.81 -21.81 16.76
C VAL A 207 14.56 -20.96 16.48
N GLU A 208 14.75 -19.75 15.95
CA GLU A 208 13.69 -18.83 15.60
C GLU A 208 12.72 -19.40 14.57
N ALA A 209 13.17 -20.28 13.66
CA ALA A 209 12.28 -20.94 12.71
C ALA A 209 11.35 -21.93 13.41
N LEU A 210 11.86 -22.68 14.38
CA LEU A 210 11.05 -23.54 15.24
C LEU A 210 9.96 -22.72 15.97
N PHE A 211 10.34 -21.60 16.59
CA PHE A 211 9.36 -20.72 17.26
C PHE A 211 8.34 -20.13 16.30
N ALA A 212 8.75 -19.74 15.09
CA ALA A 212 7.87 -19.17 14.07
C ALA A 212 6.83 -20.19 13.57
N SER A 213 7.21 -21.45 13.38
CA SER A 213 6.29 -22.54 13.01
C SER A 213 5.26 -22.82 14.11
N ALA A 214 5.71 -22.86 15.38
CA ALA A 214 4.83 -23.04 16.53
C ALA A 214 3.81 -21.90 16.67
N ARG A 215 4.25 -20.65 16.52
CA ARG A 215 3.40 -19.45 16.63
C ARG A 215 2.27 -19.41 15.61
N ASN A 216 2.46 -19.99 14.41
CA ASN A 216 1.45 -19.98 13.34
C ASN A 216 0.68 -21.29 13.22
N GLY A 217 0.82 -22.19 14.20
CA GLY A 217 -0.02 -23.38 14.26
C GLY A 217 0.41 -24.52 13.35
N HIS A 218 1.64 -24.50 12.83
CA HIS A 218 2.13 -25.56 11.95
C HIS A 218 2.66 -26.77 12.74
N VAL A 219 1.77 -27.46 13.47
CA VAL A 219 2.10 -28.55 14.40
C VAL A 219 3.02 -29.61 13.77
N GLY A 220 2.67 -30.10 12.58
CA GLY A 220 3.47 -31.12 11.89
C GLY A 220 4.88 -30.65 11.53
N LEU A 221 5.04 -29.39 11.15
CA LEU A 221 6.34 -28.79 10.84
C LEU A 221 7.17 -28.59 12.12
N THR A 222 6.54 -28.17 13.21
CA THR A 222 7.19 -28.02 14.52
C THR A 222 7.66 -29.38 15.06
N GLU A 223 6.83 -30.41 14.97
CA GLU A 223 7.21 -31.78 15.36
C GLU A 223 8.33 -32.33 14.46
N TRP A 224 8.31 -32.01 13.17
CA TRP A 224 9.39 -32.37 12.25
C TRP A 224 10.70 -31.71 12.66
N PHE A 225 10.70 -30.39 12.92
CA PHE A 225 11.88 -29.69 13.42
C PHE A 225 12.45 -30.37 14.67
N LEU A 226 11.63 -30.61 15.70
CA LEU A 226 12.08 -31.23 16.96
C LEU A 226 12.71 -32.63 16.80
N LYS A 227 12.45 -33.32 15.68
CA LYS A 227 13.02 -34.65 15.37
C LYS A 227 14.32 -34.57 14.56
N LEU A 228 14.68 -33.41 14.02
CA LEU A 228 15.88 -33.27 13.20
C LEU A 228 17.15 -33.30 14.07
N PRO A 229 18.19 -34.07 13.67
CA PRO A 229 19.46 -34.06 14.41
C PRO A 229 20.19 -32.72 14.33
N GLN A 230 19.86 -31.88 13.34
CA GLN A 230 20.41 -30.53 13.16
C GLN A 230 19.75 -29.48 14.05
N THR A 231 18.71 -29.80 14.85
CA THR A 231 18.17 -28.82 15.79
C THR A 231 19.18 -28.51 16.88
N PRO A 232 19.41 -27.21 17.15
CA PRO A 232 20.21 -26.82 18.31
C PRO A 232 19.55 -27.33 19.61
N PRO A 233 20.36 -27.73 20.61
CA PRO A 233 19.83 -28.15 21.90
C PRO A 233 19.07 -26.99 22.54
N LEU A 234 17.81 -27.23 22.92
CA LEU A 234 16.94 -26.22 23.50
C LEU A 234 17.30 -26.00 24.99
N SER A 235 17.52 -24.74 25.37
CA SER A 235 17.63 -24.37 26.77
C SER A 235 16.25 -24.35 27.45
N SER A 236 16.22 -24.29 28.79
CA SER A 236 14.96 -24.11 29.55
C SER A 236 14.20 -22.85 29.09
N ILE A 237 14.91 -21.78 28.73
CA ILE A 237 14.32 -20.53 28.22
C ILE A 237 13.70 -20.76 26.84
N ASP A 238 14.37 -21.51 25.96
CA ASP A 238 13.86 -21.82 24.61
C ASP A 238 12.59 -22.67 24.66
N VAL A 239 12.53 -23.63 25.58
CA VAL A 239 11.33 -24.44 25.82
C VAL A 239 10.16 -23.56 26.30
N GLN A 240 10.42 -22.59 27.20
CA GLN A 240 9.40 -21.63 27.63
C GLN A 240 8.90 -20.76 26.47
N ILE A 241 9.81 -20.27 25.62
CA ILE A 241 9.47 -19.48 24.43
C ILE A 241 8.68 -20.32 23.42
N LEU A 242 9.05 -21.59 23.23
CA LEU A 242 8.35 -22.53 22.36
C LEU A 242 6.92 -22.77 22.84
N LEU A 243 6.73 -23.09 24.12
CA LEU A 243 5.40 -23.31 24.70
C LEU A 243 4.53 -22.06 24.60
N ARG A 244 5.10 -20.87 24.86
CA ARG A 244 4.38 -19.60 24.70
C ARG A 244 3.93 -19.37 23.26
N ASN A 245 4.79 -19.67 22.27
CA ASN A 245 4.44 -19.53 20.86
C ASN A 245 3.42 -20.59 20.41
N ALA A 246 3.60 -21.84 20.83
CA ALA A 246 2.63 -22.91 20.56
C ALA A 246 1.25 -22.57 21.10
N ALA A 247 1.15 -21.95 22.28
CA ALA A 247 -0.14 -21.50 22.83
C ALA A 247 -0.87 -20.46 21.97
N PHE A 248 -0.15 -19.71 21.12
CA PHE A 248 -0.79 -18.79 20.17
C PHE A 248 -1.30 -19.50 18.91
N GLY A 249 -0.67 -20.59 18.48
CA GLY A 249 -0.91 -21.21 17.17
C GLY A 249 -1.55 -22.60 17.19
N PHE A 250 -1.32 -23.40 18.23
CA PHE A 250 -1.71 -24.80 18.30
C PHE A 250 -3.13 -24.98 18.79
N ASP A 251 -3.77 -26.07 18.36
CA ASP A 251 -4.95 -26.61 19.01
C ASP A 251 -4.62 -27.20 20.39
N LEU A 252 -5.65 -27.32 21.25
CA LEU A 252 -5.50 -27.73 22.64
C LEU A 252 -4.81 -29.11 22.78
N ASP A 253 -5.16 -30.07 21.93
CA ASP A 253 -4.63 -31.43 21.99
C ASP A 253 -3.14 -31.46 21.61
N SER A 254 -2.77 -30.74 20.55
CA SER A 254 -1.36 -30.58 20.16
C SER A 254 -0.53 -29.83 21.20
N LEU A 255 -1.10 -28.82 21.87
CA LEU A 255 -0.43 -28.11 22.96
C LEU A 255 -0.21 -29.01 24.18
N GLN A 256 -1.20 -29.84 24.55
CA GLN A 256 -1.06 -30.81 25.66
C GLN A 256 0.01 -31.86 25.36
N ARG A 257 0.07 -32.36 24.12
CA ARG A 257 1.12 -33.31 23.69
C ARG A 257 2.51 -32.69 23.78
N LEU A 258 2.69 -31.46 23.28
CA LEU A 258 3.96 -30.75 23.36
C LEU A 258 4.36 -30.48 24.82
N TYR A 259 3.39 -30.09 25.65
CA TYR A 259 3.58 -29.82 27.07
C TYR A 259 4.01 -31.07 27.85
N ASN A 260 3.31 -32.19 27.67
CA ASN A 260 3.64 -33.46 28.33
C ASN A 260 5.03 -33.97 27.93
N ASN A 261 5.42 -33.80 26.67
CA ASN A 261 6.77 -34.14 26.20
C ASN A 261 7.83 -33.22 26.81
N SER A 262 7.54 -31.93 27.01
CA SER A 262 8.47 -30.97 27.62
C SER A 262 8.61 -31.11 29.14
N LEU A 263 7.54 -31.54 29.82
CA LEU A 263 7.50 -31.83 31.26
C LEU A 263 8.41 -32.99 31.66
N ALA A 264 8.49 -34.02 30.81
CA ALA A 264 9.35 -35.18 31.01
C ALA A 264 10.85 -34.83 30.98
N VAL A 265 11.21 -33.66 30.44
CA VAL A 265 12.60 -33.25 30.23
C VAL A 265 13.04 -32.11 31.17
N TYR A 266 12.14 -31.19 31.59
CA TYR A 266 12.57 -29.93 32.26
C TYR A 266 11.84 -29.51 33.57
N GLY A 267 10.84 -30.25 34.07
CA GLY A 267 10.18 -29.94 35.36
C GLY A 267 9.19 -28.76 35.32
N GLY A 268 8.06 -28.87 36.04
CA GLY A 268 6.77 -28.28 35.63
C GLY A 268 6.16 -27.09 36.40
N SER A 269 6.93 -26.18 37.02
CA SER A 269 6.32 -25.10 37.83
C SER A 269 6.03 -23.79 37.06
N ASP A 270 6.85 -23.38 36.10
CA ASP A 270 6.80 -22.00 35.55
C ASP A 270 5.94 -21.84 34.28
N ALA A 271 5.61 -22.94 33.59
CA ALA A 271 4.93 -22.92 32.29
C ALA A 271 3.45 -22.48 32.38
N VAL A 272 2.77 -22.77 33.49
CA VAL A 272 1.34 -22.46 33.69
C VAL A 272 1.10 -20.96 33.86
N HIS A 273 2.03 -20.24 34.50
CA HIS A 273 1.95 -18.78 34.68
C HIS A 273 2.19 -18.00 33.37
N LEU A 274 2.93 -18.57 32.41
CA LEU A 274 3.28 -17.93 31.12
C LEU A 274 2.15 -17.99 30.09
N LEU A 275 1.28 -19.01 30.14
CA LEU A 275 0.14 -19.20 29.22
C LEU A 275 -0.97 -18.15 29.44
N ALA A 276 -1.19 -17.74 30.68
CA ALA A 276 -2.23 -16.79 31.08
C ALA A 276 -2.06 -15.37 30.50
N ASN A 277 -0.92 -15.04 29.89
CA ASN A 277 -0.56 -13.68 29.46
C ASN A 277 -0.58 -13.48 27.94
N THR A 278 -1.18 -14.40 27.17
CA THR A 278 -1.12 -14.42 25.69
C THR A 278 -2.41 -13.89 25.04
N LYS A 279 -2.28 -12.79 24.28
CA LYS A 279 -3.34 -11.95 23.68
C LYS A 279 -4.13 -12.57 22.49
N GLY A 280 -4.25 -13.90 22.39
CA GLY A 280 -4.72 -14.57 21.17
C GLY A 280 -6.02 -15.36 21.25
N MET A 281 -6.48 -15.74 22.44
CA MET A 281 -7.60 -16.68 22.57
C MET A 281 -8.90 -15.92 22.80
N LEU A 282 -9.75 -15.77 21.79
CA LEU A 282 -11.11 -15.19 21.94
C LEU A 282 -12.23 -16.22 21.79
N ALA A 283 -12.00 -17.34 21.08
CA ALA A 283 -12.94 -18.47 21.08
C ALA A 283 -12.75 -19.35 22.33
N ASP A 284 -11.50 -19.64 22.69
CA ASP A 284 -11.17 -20.43 23.90
C ASP A 284 -11.21 -19.59 25.19
N ALA A 285 -11.16 -18.26 25.08
CA ALA A 285 -11.50 -17.39 26.22
C ALA A 285 -12.96 -17.54 26.64
N VAL A 286 -13.89 -17.92 25.77
CA VAL A 286 -15.30 -18.11 26.16
C VAL A 286 -15.48 -19.35 27.05
N LEU A 287 -14.64 -20.37 26.88
CA LEU A 287 -14.56 -21.51 27.80
C LEU A 287 -13.76 -21.18 29.07
N LEU A 288 -12.73 -20.33 28.99
CA LEU A 288 -12.02 -19.79 30.16
C LEU A 288 -12.76 -18.66 30.90
N LEU A 289 -13.83 -18.10 30.33
CA LEU A 289 -14.66 -17.04 30.94
C LEU A 289 -15.51 -17.56 32.11
N GLN A 290 -15.59 -18.88 32.31
CA GLN A 290 -16.07 -19.45 33.57
C GLN A 290 -15.08 -19.23 34.74
N HIS A 291 -13.81 -18.90 34.45
CA HIS A 291 -12.78 -18.62 35.45
C HIS A 291 -11.91 -17.39 35.12
N ARG A 292 -12.52 -16.21 35.35
CA ARG A 292 -11.93 -14.89 35.70
C ARG A 292 -11.12 -14.09 34.65
N HIS A 293 -11.50 -12.79 34.58
CA HIS A 293 -10.89 -11.60 33.93
C HIS A 293 -11.21 -11.35 32.44
N LEU A 294 -12.05 -10.33 32.19
CA LEU A 294 -12.42 -9.81 30.86
C LEU A 294 -11.44 -8.71 30.38
N PRO A 295 -11.07 -8.64 29.09
CA PRO A 295 -10.38 -7.49 28.50
C PRO A 295 -11.31 -6.25 28.42
N SER A 296 -10.73 -5.04 28.25
CA SER A 296 -11.51 -3.80 28.25
C SER A 296 -12.58 -3.77 27.14
N MET A 297 -13.82 -3.39 27.49
CA MET A 297 -14.98 -3.36 26.57
C MET A 297 -14.73 -2.56 25.28
N PHE A 298 -13.94 -1.48 25.36
CA PHE A 298 -13.55 -0.70 24.19
C PHE A 298 -12.68 -1.51 23.20
N SER A 299 -11.77 -2.34 23.71
CA SER A 299 -10.93 -3.20 22.87
C SER A 299 -11.76 -4.26 22.13
N LEU A 300 -12.79 -4.79 22.80
CA LEU A 300 -13.72 -5.75 22.20
C LEU A 300 -14.60 -5.09 21.13
N ALA A 301 -15.13 -3.89 21.40
CA ALA A 301 -15.88 -3.12 20.41
C ALA A 301 -15.02 -2.76 19.19
N ARG A 302 -13.76 -2.37 19.40
CA ARG A 302 -12.81 -2.09 18.31
C ARG A 302 -12.50 -3.34 17.47
N ALA A 303 -12.26 -4.49 18.12
CA ALA A 303 -12.03 -5.75 17.43
C ALA A 303 -13.26 -6.19 16.61
N ALA A 304 -14.47 -5.97 17.15
CA ALA A 304 -15.71 -6.22 16.42
C ALA A 304 -15.83 -5.35 15.16
N VAL A 305 -15.44 -4.07 15.24
CA VAL A 305 -15.39 -3.16 14.08
C VAL A 305 -14.38 -3.66 13.06
N GLN A 306 -13.16 -4.00 13.47
CA GLN A 306 -12.11 -4.49 12.56
C GLN A 306 -12.47 -5.81 11.87
N ALA A 307 -13.20 -6.69 12.55
CA ALA A 307 -13.64 -7.98 12.00
C ALA A 307 -14.96 -7.90 11.22
N ALA A 308 -15.53 -6.70 11.02
CA ALA A 308 -16.86 -6.49 10.45
C ALA A 308 -18.00 -7.25 11.17
N ALA A 309 -17.83 -7.54 12.47
CA ALA A 309 -18.71 -8.42 13.25
C ALA A 309 -19.93 -7.66 13.82
N VAL A 310 -20.88 -7.32 12.95
CA VAL A 310 -22.17 -6.68 13.35
C VAL A 310 -22.92 -7.43 14.45
N PRO A 311 -23.01 -8.78 14.45
CA PRO A 311 -23.68 -9.52 15.53
C PRO A 311 -23.06 -9.29 16.91
N LEU A 312 -21.74 -9.14 16.98
CA LEU A 312 -21.02 -8.87 18.23
C LEU A 312 -21.29 -7.46 18.75
N LEU A 313 -21.43 -6.47 17.87
CA LEU A 313 -21.85 -5.10 18.24
C LEU A 313 -23.29 -5.07 18.77
N ARG A 314 -24.20 -5.83 18.13
CA ARG A 314 -25.57 -5.98 18.62
C ARG A 314 -25.63 -6.68 19.98
N TRP A 315 -24.80 -7.70 20.19
CA TRP A 315 -24.67 -8.33 21.49
C TRP A 315 -24.16 -7.34 22.56
N LEU A 316 -23.11 -6.57 22.26
CA LEU A 316 -22.59 -5.53 23.15
C LEU A 316 -23.64 -4.49 23.53
N SER A 317 -24.53 -4.12 22.60
CA SER A 317 -25.61 -3.16 22.86
C SER A 317 -26.70 -3.68 23.81
N ARG A 318 -26.82 -5.01 23.96
CA ARG A 318 -27.84 -5.66 24.81
C ARG A 318 -27.35 -5.94 26.23
N LEU A 319 -26.06 -5.76 26.52
CA LEU A 319 -25.50 -5.96 27.86
C LEU A 319 -26.05 -4.92 28.84
N SER A 320 -26.64 -5.37 29.94
CA SER A 320 -27.15 -4.49 31.00
C SER A 320 -26.03 -4.03 31.95
N ALA A 321 -26.24 -2.91 32.64
CA ALA A 321 -25.32 -2.41 33.68
C ALA A 321 -25.10 -3.43 34.82
N ASP A 322 -26.11 -4.26 35.11
CA ASP A 322 -26.06 -5.31 36.13
C ASP A 322 -25.23 -6.52 35.68
N ASP A 323 -25.24 -6.86 34.39
CA ASP A 323 -24.40 -7.94 33.84
C ASP A 323 -22.91 -7.55 33.88
N VAL A 324 -22.61 -6.28 33.63
CA VAL A 324 -21.24 -5.74 33.67
C VAL A 324 -20.70 -5.66 35.11
N THR A 325 -21.56 -5.38 36.10
CA THR A 325 -21.16 -5.30 37.51
C THR A 325 -21.10 -6.67 38.21
N ARG A 326 -21.96 -7.62 37.87
CA ARG A 326 -21.95 -9.00 38.43
C ARG A 326 -20.67 -9.77 38.07
N HIS A 327 -20.15 -9.62 36.85
CA HIS A 327 -18.92 -10.28 36.41
C HIS A 327 -17.63 -9.61 36.94
N ASN A 328 -17.73 -8.49 37.67
CA ASN A 328 -16.59 -7.67 38.09
C ASN A 328 -16.39 -7.60 39.62
N ARG A 329 -17.03 -8.48 40.41
CA ARG A 329 -16.88 -8.52 41.88
C ARG A 329 -15.44 -8.77 42.37
N GLN A 330 -14.52 -9.21 41.51
CA GLN A 330 -13.09 -9.37 41.85
C GLN A 330 -12.21 -8.11 41.67
N ASP A 331 -12.74 -7.03 41.09
CA ASP A 331 -11.94 -5.85 40.69
C ASP A 331 -11.74 -4.80 41.81
N ARG A 332 -11.91 -5.22 43.07
CA ARG A 332 -11.77 -4.34 44.25
C ARG A 332 -10.33 -3.86 44.44
N LYS A 333 -9.34 -4.69 44.08
CA LYS A 333 -7.90 -4.40 44.20
C LYS A 333 -7.39 -3.43 43.12
N LEU A 334 -7.90 -3.55 41.89
CA LEU A 334 -7.52 -2.69 40.77
C LEU A 334 -8.19 -1.30 40.90
N ARG A 335 -9.43 -1.25 41.40
CA ARG A 335 -10.07 0.01 41.82
C ARG A 335 -9.35 0.68 42.99
N ALA A 336 -8.90 -0.09 43.99
CA ALA A 336 -8.12 0.45 45.10
C ALA A 336 -6.75 0.98 44.64
N ALA A 337 -6.07 0.28 43.74
CA ALA A 337 -4.78 0.71 43.17
C ALA A 337 -4.93 1.93 42.25
N ALA A 338 -5.98 1.98 41.42
CA ALA A 338 -6.26 3.12 40.55
C ALA A 338 -6.72 4.36 41.34
N ALA A 339 -7.50 4.18 42.41
CA ALA A 339 -7.85 5.25 43.35
C ALA A 339 -6.63 5.75 44.15
N ALA A 340 -5.72 4.85 44.55
CA ALA A 340 -4.45 5.21 45.18
C ALA A 340 -3.49 5.94 44.22
N ALA A 341 -3.64 5.73 42.91
CA ALA A 341 -2.85 6.39 41.86
C ALA A 341 -3.54 7.63 41.24
N GLY A 342 -4.71 8.06 41.75
CA GLY A 342 -5.46 9.19 41.20
C GLY A 342 -6.02 9.00 39.78
N LEU A 343 -5.97 7.78 39.25
CA LEU A 343 -6.45 7.42 37.91
C LEU A 343 -7.88 6.92 38.02
N ALA A 344 -8.85 7.75 37.63
CA ALA A 344 -10.24 7.32 37.53
C ALA A 344 -10.40 6.30 36.38
N VAL A 345 -10.20 5.01 36.66
CA VAL A 345 -10.58 3.91 35.75
C VAL A 345 -12.10 3.74 35.85
N GLY A 346 -12.82 4.68 35.22
CA GLY A 346 -14.26 4.64 35.04
C GLY A 346 -14.60 3.58 34.00
N VAL A 347 -15.19 2.47 34.44
CA VAL A 347 -15.79 1.46 33.54
C VAL A 347 -16.92 2.14 32.77
N ARG A 348 -16.68 2.50 31.51
CA ARG A 348 -17.68 3.14 30.65
C ARG A 348 -18.77 2.11 30.32
N HIS A 349 -20.04 2.49 30.49
CA HIS A 349 -21.19 1.64 30.12
C HIS A 349 -21.15 1.22 28.64
N PRO A 350 -21.65 0.03 28.23
CA PRO A 350 -21.60 -0.43 26.83
C PRO A 350 -22.18 0.57 25.83
N ALA A 351 -23.28 1.22 26.19
CA ALA A 351 -23.88 2.30 25.39
C ALA A 351 -22.98 3.54 25.23
N VAL A 352 -22.09 3.83 26.19
CA VAL A 352 -21.11 4.93 26.10
C VAL A 352 -19.94 4.52 25.20
N VAL A 353 -19.48 3.27 25.29
CA VAL A 353 -18.43 2.73 24.41
C VAL A 353 -18.87 2.73 22.96
N LEU A 354 -20.10 2.29 22.67
CA LEU A 354 -20.64 2.27 21.29
C LEU A 354 -20.91 3.67 20.72
N ARG A 355 -20.95 4.70 21.56
CA ARG A 355 -21.04 6.12 21.15
C ARG A 355 -19.68 6.80 21.01
N ASP A 356 -18.58 6.06 21.17
CA ASP A 356 -17.25 6.62 21.00
C ASP A 356 -16.98 6.95 19.52
N PRO A 357 -16.71 8.23 19.16
CA PRO A 357 -16.53 8.66 17.77
C PRO A 357 -15.40 7.90 17.04
N SER A 358 -14.40 7.41 17.78
CA SER A 358 -13.27 6.68 17.19
C SER A 358 -13.71 5.37 16.52
N LEU A 359 -14.80 4.73 16.97
CA LEU A 359 -15.32 3.51 16.33
C LEU A 359 -15.81 3.80 14.90
N CYS A 360 -16.43 4.96 14.66
CA CYS A 360 -16.79 5.42 13.32
C CYS A 360 -15.54 5.66 12.45
N THR A 361 -14.50 6.27 13.00
CA THR A 361 -13.22 6.47 12.29
C THR A 361 -12.58 5.14 11.87
N HIS A 362 -12.58 4.13 12.76
CA HIS A 362 -12.08 2.79 12.44
C HIS A 362 -12.96 2.10 11.38
N ALA A 363 -14.29 2.18 11.50
CA ALA A 363 -15.20 1.61 10.51
C ALA A 363 -15.03 2.26 9.12
N ALA A 364 -14.76 3.57 9.07
CA ALA A 364 -14.46 4.29 7.83
C ALA A 364 -13.12 3.87 7.23
N ARG A 365 -12.09 3.67 8.07
CA ARG A 365 -10.76 3.20 7.63
C ARG A 365 -10.81 1.82 6.99
N GLU A 366 -11.60 0.91 7.54
CA GLU A 366 -11.81 -0.45 6.99
C GLU A 366 -12.86 -0.49 5.87
N GLY A 367 -13.55 0.62 5.59
CA GLY A 367 -14.58 0.71 4.55
C GLY A 367 -15.87 -0.07 4.84
N HIS A 368 -16.13 -0.42 6.10
CA HIS A 368 -17.27 -1.26 6.49
C HIS A 368 -18.57 -0.46 6.61
N LEU A 369 -19.29 -0.31 5.49
CA LEU A 369 -20.55 0.44 5.41
C LEU A 369 -21.64 -0.09 6.35
N SER A 370 -21.74 -1.42 6.53
CA SER A 370 -22.71 -2.07 7.42
C SER A 370 -22.44 -1.77 8.88
N VAL A 371 -21.17 -1.87 9.31
CA VAL A 371 -20.74 -1.54 10.67
C VAL A 371 -21.00 -0.08 10.98
N LEU A 372 -20.64 0.83 10.07
CA LEU A 372 -20.88 2.27 10.28
C LEU A 372 -22.37 2.59 10.40
N ARG A 373 -23.24 1.95 9.60
CA ARG A 373 -24.70 2.12 9.70
C ARG A 373 -25.22 1.70 11.08
N GLU A 374 -24.72 0.59 11.62
CA GLU A 374 -25.12 0.10 12.95
C GLU A 374 -24.59 1.04 14.05
N LEU A 375 -23.35 1.52 13.96
CA LEU A 375 -22.81 2.51 14.91
C LEU A 375 -23.61 3.82 14.91
N LEU A 376 -24.01 4.30 13.73
CA LEU A 376 -24.88 5.46 13.59
C LEU A 376 -26.26 5.22 14.24
N SER A 377 -26.80 4.00 14.17
CA SER A 377 -28.06 3.65 14.84
C SER A 377 -27.98 3.71 16.37
N TYR A 378 -26.79 3.50 16.95
CA TYR A 378 -26.54 3.67 18.38
C TYR A 378 -26.33 5.14 18.80
N GLY A 379 -26.35 6.07 17.84
CA GLY A 379 -26.12 7.49 18.06
C GLY A 379 -24.62 7.84 18.20
N CYS A 380 -23.72 7.04 17.63
CA CYS A 380 -22.31 7.38 17.57
C CYS A 380 -22.10 8.61 16.65
N PRO A 381 -21.54 9.72 17.14
CA PRO A 381 -21.36 10.92 16.33
C PRO A 381 -20.21 10.72 15.32
N CYS A 382 -20.45 11.06 14.06
CA CYS A 382 -19.37 11.23 13.09
C CYS A 382 -18.72 12.59 13.30
N ASN A 383 -17.39 12.61 13.43
CA ASN A 383 -16.58 13.82 13.47
C ASN A 383 -15.97 14.12 12.08
N GLU A 384 -15.32 15.27 11.95
CA GLU A 384 -14.58 15.64 10.74
C GLU A 384 -13.56 14.57 10.34
N GLU A 385 -12.89 13.93 11.31
CA GLU A 385 -11.90 12.87 11.06
C GLU A 385 -12.51 11.65 10.37
N THR A 386 -13.69 11.18 10.79
CA THR A 386 -14.41 10.08 10.13
C THR A 386 -14.70 10.41 8.67
N ILE A 387 -15.13 11.64 8.39
CA ILE A 387 -15.48 12.11 7.04
C ILE A 387 -14.21 12.26 6.19
N ALA A 388 -13.14 12.83 6.76
CA ALA A 388 -11.85 12.99 6.10
C ALA A 388 -11.26 11.62 5.72
N VAL A 389 -11.30 10.63 6.62
CA VAL A 389 -10.86 9.25 6.33
C VAL A 389 -11.71 8.63 5.22
N ALA A 390 -13.04 8.74 5.29
CA ALA A 390 -13.91 8.22 4.23
C ALA A 390 -13.64 8.90 2.87
N ALA A 391 -13.30 10.19 2.86
CA ALA A 391 -12.90 10.93 1.67
C ALA A 391 -11.54 10.50 1.13
N GLN A 392 -10.56 10.27 2.00
CA GLN A 392 -9.22 9.78 1.65
C GLN A 392 -9.25 8.42 0.94
N TYR A 393 -10.18 7.54 1.34
CA TYR A 393 -10.39 6.24 0.70
C TYR A 393 -11.39 6.28 -0.48
N GLY A 394 -11.88 7.46 -0.88
CA GLY A 394 -12.79 7.60 -2.01
C GLY A 394 -14.16 6.93 -1.81
N LEU A 395 -14.59 6.72 -0.55
CA LEU A 395 -15.79 5.93 -0.21
C LEU A 395 -17.08 6.74 -0.42
N LEU A 396 -17.42 7.04 -1.67
CA LEU A 396 -18.55 7.92 -2.03
C LEU A 396 -19.90 7.48 -1.42
N LYS A 397 -20.16 6.16 -1.37
CA LYS A 397 -21.39 5.62 -0.75
C LYS A 397 -21.44 5.92 0.75
N MET A 398 -20.30 5.80 1.44
CA MET A 398 -20.18 6.08 2.86
C MET A 398 -20.32 7.58 3.13
N LEU A 399 -19.69 8.44 2.33
CA LEU A 399 -19.83 9.89 2.43
C LEU A 399 -21.28 10.35 2.21
N LYS A 400 -21.98 9.79 1.21
CA LYS A 400 -23.40 10.07 0.98
C LYS A 400 -24.26 9.68 2.19
N MET A 401 -23.95 8.55 2.83
CA MET A 401 -24.64 8.08 4.03
C MET A 401 -24.39 9.00 5.24
N ILE A 402 -23.13 9.35 5.50
CA ILE A 402 -22.76 10.27 6.59
C ILE A 402 -23.40 11.65 6.35
N PHE A 403 -23.39 12.13 5.11
CA PHE A 403 -24.04 13.38 4.74
C PHE A 403 -25.55 13.33 4.98
N ALA A 404 -26.23 12.24 4.60
CA ALA A 404 -27.66 12.08 4.87
C ALA A 404 -27.96 12.10 6.38
N ALA A 405 -27.19 11.35 7.19
CA ALA A 405 -27.36 11.27 8.64
C ALA A 405 -27.10 12.62 9.35
N THR A 406 -26.13 13.39 8.87
CA THR A 406 -25.77 14.70 9.44
C THR A 406 -26.77 15.79 9.04
N MET A 407 -27.39 15.70 7.85
CA MET A 407 -28.47 16.61 7.45
C MET A 407 -29.78 16.34 8.20
N THR A 408 -30.09 15.09 8.52
CA THR A 408 -31.29 14.74 9.33
C THR A 408 -31.18 15.20 10.78
N ALA A 409 -29.96 15.22 11.34
CA ALA A 409 -29.71 15.68 12.71
C ALA A 409 -29.72 17.23 12.85
N ALA A 410 -29.55 17.97 11.76
CA ALA A 410 -29.44 19.43 11.76
C ALA A 410 -30.78 20.19 11.57
N VAL A 411 -31.92 19.49 11.51
CA VAL A 411 -33.25 20.13 11.35
C VAL A 411 -33.76 20.63 12.71
N ALA A 412 -33.53 21.91 13.00
CA ALA A 412 -34.34 22.71 13.92
C ALA A 412 -35.59 23.25 13.18
N PRO A 413 -36.71 23.60 13.86
CA PRO A 413 -37.95 24.02 13.18
C PRO A 413 -37.73 25.27 12.31
N PRO A 414 -38.49 25.43 11.21
CA PRO A 414 -38.24 26.49 10.23
C PRO A 414 -38.50 27.89 10.81
N PRO A 415 -37.62 28.88 10.57
CA PRO A 415 -37.93 30.29 10.85
C PRO A 415 -38.97 30.84 9.84
N PRO A 416 -39.76 31.86 10.22
CA PRO A 416 -40.81 32.42 9.37
C PRO A 416 -40.25 33.09 8.10
N PRO A 417 -41.01 33.12 6.99
CA PRO A 417 -40.51 33.55 5.70
C PRO A 417 -40.24 35.08 5.65
N PRO A 418 -39.13 35.53 5.04
CA PRO A 418 -38.89 36.94 4.76
C PRO A 418 -39.72 37.45 3.54
N PRO A 419 -39.97 38.77 3.45
CA PRO A 419 -40.79 39.38 2.41
C PRO A 419 -40.15 39.35 1.01
N PRO A 420 -40.95 39.53 -0.07
CA PRO A 420 -40.53 39.24 -1.43
C PRO A 420 -39.71 40.36 -2.09
N ALA A 421 -38.95 39.95 -3.13
CA ALA A 421 -38.12 40.70 -4.08
C ALA A 421 -36.65 40.93 -3.63
N VAL A 422 -35.63 40.75 -4.48
CA VAL A 422 -35.56 41.08 -5.91
C VAL A 422 -34.72 40.03 -6.66
N ALA A 423 -35.20 39.59 -7.82
CA ALA A 423 -34.47 38.70 -8.71
C ALA A 423 -33.33 39.47 -9.41
N ALA A 424 -32.09 38.98 -9.27
CA ALA A 424 -30.98 39.34 -10.14
C ALA A 424 -30.32 38.04 -10.64
N ALA A 425 -30.20 37.95 -11.95
CA ALA A 425 -29.81 36.77 -12.70
C ALA A 425 -28.35 36.36 -12.45
N ALA A 426 -28.13 35.05 -12.26
CA ALA A 426 -26.82 34.43 -12.43
C ALA A 426 -26.99 33.19 -13.34
N LYS A 427 -26.36 33.26 -14.52
CA LYS A 427 -26.21 32.12 -15.44
C LYS A 427 -25.24 31.11 -14.79
N ASP A 428 -25.75 29.90 -14.56
CA ASP A 428 -25.10 28.58 -14.70
C ASP A 428 -25.46 27.61 -13.57
N GLY A 429 -26.30 26.61 -13.92
CA GLY A 429 -26.52 25.38 -13.16
C GLY A 429 -27.71 25.39 -12.17
N PRO A 430 -28.25 24.20 -11.81
CA PRO A 430 -29.35 24.09 -10.85
C PRO A 430 -28.93 24.62 -9.47
N PRO A 431 -29.87 25.14 -8.66
CA PRO A 431 -29.56 25.83 -7.41
C PRO A 431 -28.81 24.92 -6.44
N VAL A 432 -27.58 25.32 -6.11
CA VAL A 432 -26.73 24.64 -5.13
C VAL A 432 -27.33 24.84 -3.74
N ARG A 433 -28.00 23.80 -3.20
CA ARG A 433 -28.44 23.80 -1.80
C ARG A 433 -27.23 23.72 -0.88
N ARG A 434 -26.81 24.87 -0.34
CA ARG A 434 -25.73 24.97 0.64
C ARG A 434 -26.20 24.35 1.97
N PRO A 435 -25.43 23.45 2.59
CA PRO A 435 -25.76 22.92 3.91
C PRO A 435 -25.68 24.02 4.98
N PRO A 436 -26.38 23.88 6.12
CA PRO A 436 -26.35 24.85 7.21
C PRO A 436 -24.92 25.05 7.75
N ALA A 437 -24.60 26.24 8.28
CA ALA A 437 -23.24 26.64 8.68
C ALA A 437 -22.57 25.64 9.65
N ALA A 438 -23.32 25.06 10.59
CA ALA A 438 -22.82 24.03 11.50
C ALA A 438 -22.38 22.75 10.77
N ALA A 439 -23.07 22.37 9.68
CA ALA A 439 -22.67 21.25 8.86
C ALA A 439 -21.55 21.61 7.87
N GLN A 440 -21.38 22.88 7.49
CA GLN A 440 -20.21 23.31 6.70
C GLN A 440 -18.90 23.20 7.49
N ALA A 441 -18.92 23.49 8.80
CA ALA A 441 -17.74 23.38 9.66
C ALA A 441 -17.16 21.95 9.70
N MET A 442 -18.03 20.94 9.66
CA MET A 442 -17.63 19.52 9.67
C MET A 442 -17.15 19.00 8.30
N TRP A 443 -17.54 19.68 7.22
CA TRP A 443 -17.13 19.36 5.84
C TRP A 443 -16.14 20.41 5.32
N GLY A 444 -15.14 20.71 6.15
CA GLY A 444 -14.14 21.74 5.94
C GLY A 444 -13.11 21.44 4.84
N PRO A 445 -12.10 22.31 4.67
CA PRO A 445 -11.09 22.19 3.59
C PRO A 445 -10.30 20.87 3.68
N ARG A 446 -10.07 20.35 4.89
CA ARG A 446 -9.39 19.07 5.11
C ARG A 446 -10.10 17.90 4.42
N VAL A 447 -11.44 17.87 4.41
CA VAL A 447 -12.21 16.83 3.73
C VAL A 447 -12.00 16.88 2.22
N VAL A 448 -11.95 18.09 1.65
CA VAL A 448 -11.70 18.30 0.21
C VAL A 448 -10.26 17.90 -0.15
N GLN A 449 -9.28 18.24 0.69
CA GLN A 449 -7.89 17.81 0.53
C GLN A 449 -7.74 16.28 0.59
N CYS A 450 -8.41 15.61 1.54
CA CYS A 450 -8.44 14.16 1.61
C CYS A 450 -9.15 13.54 0.38
N ALA A 451 -10.24 14.14 -0.09
CA ALA A 451 -10.89 13.70 -1.33
C ALA A 451 -9.94 13.82 -2.55
N ALA A 452 -9.11 14.87 -2.61
CA ALA A 452 -8.09 15.02 -3.65
C ALA A 452 -7.00 13.97 -3.55
N GLU A 453 -6.56 13.65 -2.33
CA GLU A 453 -5.58 12.59 -2.07
C GLU A 453 -6.06 11.20 -2.52
N SER A 454 -7.38 10.96 -2.51
CA SER A 454 -7.96 9.70 -3.01
C SER A 454 -7.82 9.49 -4.52
N GLY A 455 -7.60 10.57 -5.29
CA GLY A 455 -7.63 10.54 -6.75
C GLY A 455 -9.05 10.44 -7.36
N SER A 456 -10.11 10.43 -6.54
CA SER A 456 -11.49 10.26 -7.02
C SER A 456 -12.10 11.58 -7.51
N THR A 457 -12.19 11.71 -8.84
CA THR A 457 -12.92 12.81 -9.50
C THR A 457 -14.39 12.85 -9.11
N GLU A 458 -15.01 11.68 -8.86
CA GLU A 458 -16.42 11.59 -8.45
C GLU A 458 -16.69 12.21 -7.09
N VAL A 459 -15.83 11.94 -6.09
CA VAL A 459 -16.00 12.47 -4.73
C VAL A 459 -15.85 13.98 -4.75
N ILE A 460 -14.83 14.52 -5.42
CA ILE A 460 -14.64 15.97 -5.55
C ILE A 460 -15.80 16.62 -6.32
N ALA A 461 -16.23 16.01 -7.43
CA ALA A 461 -17.37 16.50 -8.19
C ALA A 461 -18.68 16.46 -7.37
N TRP A 462 -18.81 15.49 -6.46
CA TRP A 462 -19.95 15.39 -5.55
C TRP A 462 -19.91 16.46 -4.45
N LEU A 463 -18.76 16.69 -3.80
CA LEU A 463 -18.58 17.75 -2.81
C LEU A 463 -18.84 19.14 -3.42
N ARG A 464 -18.32 19.38 -4.63
CA ARG A 464 -18.51 20.65 -5.36
C ARG A 464 -19.99 20.93 -5.65
N ARG A 465 -20.74 19.93 -6.11
CA ARG A 465 -22.19 20.08 -6.39
C ARG A 465 -23.01 20.49 -5.16
N ARG A 466 -22.48 20.33 -3.94
CA ARG A 466 -23.12 20.71 -2.68
C ARG A 466 -22.67 22.08 -2.16
N GLY A 467 -21.80 22.79 -2.88
CA GLY A 467 -21.25 24.06 -2.44
C GLY A 467 -20.23 23.94 -1.32
N LEU A 468 -19.71 22.73 -1.04
CA LEU A 468 -18.63 22.46 -0.09
C LEU A 468 -17.26 22.65 -0.78
N HIS A 469 -17.07 23.82 -1.39
CA HIS A 469 -15.98 24.09 -2.34
C HIS A 469 -14.96 25.06 -1.72
N ILE A 470 -14.02 24.51 -0.96
CA ILE A 470 -12.81 25.24 -0.60
C ILE A 470 -11.67 24.46 -1.25
N TRP A 471 -11.30 24.88 -2.46
CA TRP A 471 -10.11 24.37 -3.14
C TRP A 471 -9.03 25.44 -3.16
N ASP A 472 -7.96 25.14 -2.46
CA ASP A 472 -6.76 25.95 -2.39
C ASP A 472 -5.63 25.27 -3.15
N GLU A 473 -4.44 25.88 -3.13
CA GLU A 473 -3.24 25.27 -3.72
C GLU A 473 -2.94 23.87 -3.12
N HIS A 474 -3.30 23.63 -1.86
CA HIS A 474 -3.11 22.33 -1.21
C HIS A 474 -3.99 21.24 -1.82
N VAL A 475 -5.24 21.54 -2.22
CA VAL A 475 -6.09 20.59 -2.93
C VAL A 475 -5.46 20.16 -4.26
N PHE A 476 -4.88 21.09 -5.01
CA PHE A 476 -4.17 20.77 -6.25
C PHE A 476 -2.91 19.93 -5.99
N CYS A 477 -2.12 20.29 -4.99
CA CYS A 477 -0.94 19.55 -4.57
C CYS A 477 -1.28 18.10 -4.13
N LYS A 478 -2.35 17.93 -3.35
CA LYS A 478 -2.84 16.60 -2.93
C LYS A 478 -3.36 15.77 -4.10
N ALA A 479 -4.02 16.39 -5.07
CA ALA A 479 -4.40 15.71 -6.31
C ALA A 479 -3.17 15.27 -7.12
N ALA A 480 -2.15 16.12 -7.24
CA ALA A 480 -0.89 15.76 -7.89
C ALA A 480 -0.22 14.58 -7.18
N GLY A 481 -0.21 14.59 -5.83
CA GLY A 481 0.30 13.50 -5.02
C GLY A 481 -0.51 12.20 -5.08
N SER A 482 -1.79 12.26 -5.45
CA SER A 482 -2.60 11.05 -5.68
C SER A 482 -2.13 10.26 -6.91
N GLY A 483 -1.47 10.93 -7.86
CA GLY A 483 -1.04 10.36 -9.15
C GLY A 483 -2.17 10.17 -10.17
N CYS A 484 -3.41 10.59 -9.87
CA CYS A 484 -4.52 10.55 -10.82
C CYS A 484 -4.47 11.76 -11.77
N LEU A 485 -3.97 11.54 -12.99
CA LEU A 485 -3.74 12.62 -13.97
C LEU A 485 -5.03 13.29 -14.42
N ASP A 486 -6.09 12.49 -14.60
CA ASP A 486 -7.40 13.00 -15.02
C ASP A 486 -8.02 13.90 -13.93
N LEU A 487 -7.76 13.63 -12.64
CA LEU A 487 -8.15 14.53 -11.56
C LEU A 487 -7.37 15.85 -11.60
N VAL A 488 -6.05 15.80 -11.78
CA VAL A 488 -5.20 17.00 -11.85
C VAL A 488 -5.63 17.91 -13.00
N GLU A 489 -5.88 17.33 -14.17
CA GLU A 489 -6.38 18.06 -15.35
C GLU A 489 -7.79 18.61 -15.14
N TRP A 490 -8.66 17.84 -14.50
CA TRP A 490 -10.01 18.28 -14.16
C TRP A 490 -10.00 19.46 -13.19
N LEU A 491 -9.06 19.51 -12.23
CA LEU A 491 -8.89 20.64 -11.32
C LEU A 491 -8.33 21.86 -12.07
N ALA A 492 -7.28 21.67 -12.86
CA ALA A 492 -6.65 22.73 -13.66
C ALA A 492 -7.64 23.40 -14.63
N SER A 493 -8.40 22.59 -15.38
CA SER A 493 -9.40 23.08 -16.36
C SER A 493 -10.53 23.91 -15.74
N ARG A 494 -10.68 23.86 -14.41
CA ARG A 494 -11.73 24.59 -13.69
C ARG A 494 -11.18 25.71 -12.81
N GLY A 495 -9.91 26.06 -12.97
CA GLY A 495 -9.27 27.18 -12.28
C GLY A 495 -8.91 26.91 -10.83
N CYS A 496 -8.68 25.65 -10.44
CA CYS A 496 -8.07 25.36 -9.14
C CYS A 496 -6.67 26.01 -9.07
N PRO A 497 -6.34 26.80 -8.02
CA PRO A 497 -5.01 27.38 -7.87
C PRO A 497 -3.94 26.30 -7.87
N MET A 498 -2.93 26.42 -8.73
CA MET A 498 -1.82 25.45 -8.81
C MET A 498 -0.72 25.71 -7.75
N GLY A 499 -0.81 26.84 -7.05
CA GLY A 499 0.19 27.33 -6.11
C GLY A 499 1.41 27.94 -6.78
N GLY A 500 2.20 28.70 -6.01
CA GLY A 500 3.41 29.39 -6.49
C GLY A 500 4.72 28.79 -5.98
N THR A 501 4.67 27.73 -5.17
CA THR A 501 5.81 27.18 -4.43
C THR A 501 6.43 25.94 -5.09
N GLY A 502 5.81 25.40 -6.16
CA GLY A 502 6.27 24.17 -6.81
C GLY A 502 5.99 22.88 -6.02
N GLN A 503 5.22 22.93 -4.94
CA GLN A 503 4.93 21.76 -4.09
C GLN A 503 4.31 20.58 -4.85
N ALA A 504 3.49 20.84 -5.88
CA ALA A 504 2.93 19.78 -6.73
C ALA A 504 4.02 18.95 -7.42
N TYR A 505 5.11 19.58 -7.87
CA TYR A 505 6.26 18.88 -8.46
C TYR A 505 7.02 18.08 -7.41
N LEU A 506 7.22 18.64 -6.21
CA LEU A 506 7.92 17.95 -5.12
C LEU A 506 7.22 16.67 -4.69
N VAL A 507 5.90 16.71 -4.51
CA VAL A 507 5.14 15.52 -4.11
C VAL A 507 5.17 14.47 -5.22
N ALA A 508 5.03 14.86 -6.50
CA ALA A 508 5.16 13.93 -7.62
C ALA A 508 6.57 13.33 -7.73
N ALA A 509 7.62 14.12 -7.49
CA ALA A 509 9.01 13.67 -7.51
C ALA A 509 9.31 12.68 -6.39
N ARG A 510 8.91 12.98 -5.15
CA ARG A 510 9.04 12.07 -3.99
C ARG A 510 8.32 10.73 -4.21
N ASN A 511 7.21 10.76 -4.96
CA ASN A 511 6.43 9.57 -5.29
C ASN A 511 6.99 8.74 -6.46
N GLY A 512 8.03 9.20 -7.16
CA GLY A 512 8.52 8.50 -8.35
C GLY A 512 7.60 8.61 -9.57
N ASP A 513 6.69 9.59 -9.63
CA ASP A 513 5.61 9.65 -10.62
C ASP A 513 5.95 10.57 -11.81
N LEU A 514 6.64 9.99 -12.80
CA LEU A 514 7.02 10.69 -14.03
C LEU A 514 5.81 11.15 -14.85
N ALA A 515 4.71 10.39 -14.80
CA ALA A 515 3.49 10.76 -15.51
C ALA A 515 2.85 12.03 -14.92
N ALA A 516 2.83 12.15 -13.59
CA ALA A 516 2.37 13.37 -12.92
C ALA A 516 3.28 14.55 -13.23
N LEU A 517 4.61 14.40 -13.19
CA LEU A 517 5.54 15.48 -13.54
C LEU A 517 5.33 16.00 -14.97
N ARG A 518 5.17 15.10 -15.94
CA ARG A 518 4.86 15.46 -17.34
C ARG A 518 3.49 16.16 -17.45
N CYS A 519 2.51 15.69 -16.69
CA CYS A 519 1.18 16.31 -16.65
C CYS A 519 1.24 17.74 -16.11
N LEU A 520 1.89 17.94 -14.95
CA LEU A 520 2.08 19.26 -14.34
C LEU A 520 2.79 20.22 -15.29
N ARG A 521 3.84 19.74 -15.98
CA ARG A 521 4.57 20.57 -16.94
C ARG A 521 3.69 20.98 -18.12
N ARG A 522 2.90 20.05 -18.67
CA ARG A 522 1.96 20.32 -19.77
C ARG A 522 0.86 21.30 -19.36
N LEU A 523 0.43 21.27 -18.10
CA LEU A 523 -0.55 22.20 -17.54
C LEU A 523 0.02 23.59 -17.25
N GLY A 524 1.34 23.77 -17.37
CA GLY A 524 2.00 25.05 -17.08
C GLY A 524 2.11 25.35 -15.59
N CYS A 525 2.12 24.32 -14.72
CA CYS A 525 2.30 24.54 -13.29
C CYS A 525 3.65 25.22 -13.02
N PRO A 526 3.69 26.28 -12.17
CA PRO A 526 4.92 27.00 -11.90
C PRO A 526 5.87 26.17 -11.02
N TRP A 527 7.17 26.26 -11.30
CA TRP A 527 8.22 25.63 -10.49
C TRP A 527 8.40 26.30 -9.12
N GLY A 528 7.98 27.56 -8.98
CA GLY A 528 8.20 28.38 -7.80
C GLY A 528 9.60 29.00 -7.75
N PRO A 529 10.00 29.56 -6.59
CA PRO A 529 11.28 30.26 -6.46
C PRO A 529 12.47 29.31 -6.64
N VAL A 530 13.53 29.82 -7.26
CA VAL A 530 14.76 29.04 -7.55
C VAL A 530 15.61 28.83 -6.29
N ALA A 531 15.62 29.82 -5.39
CA ALA A 531 16.44 29.84 -4.17
C ALA A 531 15.59 30.17 -2.93
N ALA A 532 16.16 29.89 -1.75
CA ALA A 532 15.58 30.25 -0.48
C ALA A 532 15.48 31.77 -0.33
N GLY A 533 14.27 32.31 -0.43
CA GLY A 533 13.99 33.64 0.11
C GLY A 533 14.29 33.61 1.61
N GLY A 534 15.29 34.40 2.03
CA GLY A 534 15.72 34.47 3.43
C GLY A 534 14.55 34.77 4.36
N GLY A 535 14.13 33.76 5.14
CA GLY A 535 13.04 33.91 6.10
C GLY A 535 12.31 32.60 6.44
N GLY A 536 12.94 31.76 7.26
CA GLY A 536 12.25 30.81 8.15
C GLY A 536 11.67 29.53 7.54
N SER A 537 12.32 28.41 7.86
CA SER A 537 11.86 27.01 7.76
C SER A 537 11.33 26.50 6.40
N SER A 538 12.18 25.72 5.72
CA SER A 538 11.89 24.81 4.58
C SER A 538 11.85 25.37 3.15
N GLY A 539 12.53 26.48 2.87
CA GLY A 539 12.44 27.16 1.57
C GLY A 539 13.55 26.83 0.56
N GLY A 540 13.80 25.59 0.16
CA GLY A 540 14.61 25.32 -1.04
C GLY A 540 13.74 25.37 -2.31
N GLY A 541 14.30 25.73 -3.47
CA GLY A 541 13.62 25.51 -4.75
C GLY A 541 13.32 24.02 -4.98
N VAL A 542 12.40 23.68 -5.89
CA VAL A 542 11.95 22.29 -6.13
C VAL A 542 13.12 21.31 -6.32
N PHE A 543 14.16 21.73 -7.04
CA PHE A 543 15.33 20.89 -7.26
C PHE A 543 16.12 20.62 -5.96
N ILE A 544 16.34 21.65 -5.14
CA ILE A 544 17.10 21.55 -3.88
C ILE A 544 16.40 20.60 -2.90
N CYS A 545 15.09 20.74 -2.73
CA CYS A 545 14.32 19.83 -1.88
C CYS A 545 14.30 18.40 -2.47
N ALA A 546 14.30 18.25 -3.79
CA ALA A 546 14.40 16.93 -4.42
C ALA A 546 15.78 16.27 -4.17
N VAL A 547 16.87 17.05 -4.10
CA VAL A 547 18.21 16.53 -3.80
C VAL A 547 18.26 15.84 -2.44
N GLU A 548 17.46 16.27 -1.46
CA GLU A 548 17.40 15.65 -0.14
C GLU A 548 16.78 14.25 -0.17
N ASP A 549 15.63 14.10 -0.84
CA ASP A 549 14.75 12.93 -0.66
C ASP A 549 14.59 12.04 -1.90
N CYS A 550 14.94 12.51 -3.09
CA CYS A 550 14.63 11.81 -4.35
C CYS A 550 15.79 10.95 -4.86
N SER A 551 15.49 10.02 -5.77
CA SER A 551 16.52 9.23 -6.48
C SER A 551 17.25 10.06 -7.54
N LEU A 552 18.45 9.63 -7.92
CA LEU A 552 19.23 10.26 -9.00
C LEU A 552 18.45 10.34 -10.32
N ASP A 553 17.71 9.28 -10.68
CA ASP A 553 16.88 9.27 -11.88
C ASP A 553 15.80 10.36 -11.84
N MET A 554 15.22 10.60 -10.66
CA MET A 554 14.22 11.66 -10.50
C MET A 554 14.84 13.05 -10.67
N LEU A 555 16.06 13.26 -10.16
CA LEU A 555 16.79 14.52 -10.35
C LEU A 555 17.11 14.78 -11.83
N ARG A 556 17.58 13.75 -12.55
CA ARG A 556 17.82 13.82 -13.99
C ARG A 556 16.54 14.15 -14.77
N TRP A 557 15.41 13.58 -14.36
CA TRP A 557 14.11 13.88 -14.96
C TRP A 557 13.65 15.31 -14.68
N LEU A 558 13.78 15.79 -13.46
CA LEU A 558 13.45 17.19 -13.12
C LEU A 558 14.30 18.17 -13.94
N HIS A 559 15.59 17.90 -14.07
CA HIS A 559 16.48 18.68 -14.92
C HIS A 559 16.05 18.64 -16.39
N ALA A 560 15.74 17.46 -16.93
CA ALA A 560 15.27 17.29 -18.31
C ALA A 560 13.93 17.98 -18.61
N LEU A 561 13.07 18.17 -17.60
CA LEU A 561 11.82 18.94 -17.72
C LEU A 561 12.04 20.46 -17.70
N GLY A 562 13.27 20.92 -17.48
CA GLY A 562 13.64 22.32 -17.36
C GLY A 562 13.32 22.91 -15.99
N CYS A 563 13.48 22.14 -14.91
CA CYS A 563 13.44 22.68 -13.55
C CYS A 563 14.57 23.69 -13.38
N PRO A 564 14.32 24.92 -12.89
CA PRO A 564 15.36 25.85 -12.50
C PRO A 564 16.24 25.25 -11.41
N VAL A 565 17.56 25.38 -11.53
CA VAL A 565 18.54 24.83 -10.58
C VAL A 565 19.53 25.91 -10.18
N ASP A 566 19.73 26.05 -8.87
CA ASP A 566 20.92 26.68 -8.29
C ASP A 566 21.92 25.57 -7.99
N TRP A 567 22.95 25.43 -8.82
CA TRP A 567 23.91 24.33 -8.73
C TRP A 567 24.81 24.42 -7.48
N GLN A 568 25.06 25.63 -6.97
CA GLN A 568 25.86 25.82 -5.75
C GLN A 568 25.08 25.35 -4.52
N GLU A 569 23.82 25.76 -4.40
CA GLU A 569 22.94 25.30 -3.33
C GLU A 569 22.67 23.79 -3.44
N ALA A 570 22.50 23.26 -4.66
CA ALA A 570 22.32 21.83 -4.89
C ALA A 570 23.54 21.02 -4.44
N GLN A 571 24.76 21.51 -4.70
CA GLN A 571 26.00 20.87 -4.26
C GLN A 571 26.11 20.87 -2.72
N MET A 572 25.79 21.99 -2.06
CA MET A 572 25.76 22.07 -0.61
C MET A 572 24.75 21.09 -0.01
N GLN A 573 23.54 21.02 -0.57
CA GLN A 573 22.50 20.10 -0.10
C GLN A 573 22.88 18.63 -0.33
N ALA A 574 23.52 18.29 -1.45
CA ALA A 574 24.00 16.94 -1.72
C ALA A 574 25.08 16.50 -0.71
N ARG A 575 26.01 17.40 -0.36
CA ARG A 575 27.01 17.15 0.70
C ARG A 575 26.36 16.94 2.07
N GLN A 576 25.31 17.71 2.39
CA GLN A 576 24.55 17.52 3.62
C GLN A 576 23.83 16.17 3.65
N ARG A 577 23.16 15.76 2.54
CA ARG A 577 22.52 14.44 2.42
C ARG A 577 23.52 13.31 2.69
N ARG A 578 24.70 13.37 2.07
CA ARG A 578 25.78 12.39 2.29
C ARG A 578 26.22 12.34 3.75
N SER A 579 26.45 13.49 4.38
CA SER A 579 26.83 13.58 5.80
C SER A 579 25.76 12.96 6.71
N LYS A 580 24.47 13.27 6.47
CA LYS A 580 23.34 12.67 7.20
C LYS A 580 23.30 11.15 7.03
N SER A 581 23.47 10.64 5.81
CA SER A 581 23.50 9.19 5.54
C SER A 581 24.66 8.48 6.25
N LEU A 582 25.86 9.08 6.26
CA LEU A 582 27.02 8.55 6.98
C LEU A 582 26.80 8.52 8.50
N ALA A 583 26.22 9.58 9.05
CA ALA A 583 25.89 9.65 10.49
C ALA A 583 24.83 8.61 10.87
N ALA A 584 23.80 8.42 10.04
CA ALA A 584 22.78 7.41 10.24
C ALA A 584 23.35 5.98 10.19
N ALA A 585 24.22 5.67 9.22
CA ALA A 585 24.90 4.39 9.12
C ALA A 585 25.80 4.12 10.34
N ALA A 586 26.52 5.13 10.83
CA ALA A 586 27.32 5.00 12.05
C ALA A 586 26.46 4.72 13.30
N ALA A 587 25.29 5.37 13.41
CA ALA A 587 24.36 5.18 14.54
C ALA A 587 23.67 3.80 14.52
N ALA A 588 23.38 3.26 13.33
CA ALA A 588 22.70 1.98 13.17
C ALA A 588 23.57 0.76 13.54
N LYS A 589 24.88 0.93 13.77
CA LYS A 589 25.87 -0.18 13.89
C LYS A 589 25.82 -1.20 12.75
N GLN A 590 25.16 -0.85 11.65
CA GLN A 590 25.07 -1.56 10.39
C GLN A 590 25.51 -0.58 9.33
N TYR A 591 26.43 -1.01 8.48
CA TYR A 591 26.83 -0.23 7.33
C TYR A 591 25.67 -0.30 6.30
N ASP A 592 24.74 0.65 6.35
CA ASP A 592 23.72 0.81 5.32
C ASP A 592 24.39 1.33 4.03
N SER A 593 25.00 0.40 3.31
CA SER A 593 25.74 0.69 2.09
C SER A 593 24.87 1.33 1.01
N ALA A 594 23.57 1.01 0.96
CA ALA A 594 22.68 1.45 -0.11
C ALA A 594 22.36 2.95 0.01
N ALA A 595 22.01 3.42 1.21
CA ALA A 595 21.67 4.84 1.42
C ALA A 595 22.89 5.77 1.24
N VAL A 596 24.08 5.30 1.64
CA VAL A 596 25.34 6.05 1.43
C VAL A 596 25.72 6.04 -0.04
N THR A 597 25.66 4.90 -0.72
CA THR A 597 25.97 4.79 -2.17
C THR A 597 25.03 5.65 -3.01
N ALA A 598 23.74 5.69 -2.66
CA ALA A 598 22.76 6.56 -3.33
C ALA A 598 23.08 8.05 -3.12
N ALA A 599 23.49 8.45 -1.91
CA ALA A 599 23.89 9.82 -1.62
C ALA A 599 25.19 10.21 -2.35
N ASP A 600 26.16 9.28 -2.44
CA ASP A 600 27.40 9.46 -3.19
C ASP A 600 27.15 9.64 -4.69
N ALA A 601 26.27 8.82 -5.28
CA ALA A 601 25.88 8.93 -6.68
C ALA A 601 25.20 10.27 -7.01
N VAL A 602 24.34 10.75 -6.10
CA VAL A 602 23.71 12.08 -6.23
C VAL A 602 24.76 13.18 -6.14
N LEU A 603 25.66 13.12 -5.16
CA LEU A 603 26.72 14.12 -5.00
C LEU A 603 27.63 14.18 -6.24
N ALA A 604 28.12 13.03 -6.71
CA ALA A 604 29.00 12.95 -7.87
C ALA A 604 28.34 13.57 -9.12
N TRP A 605 27.07 13.26 -9.36
CA TRP A 605 26.35 13.81 -10.50
C TRP A 605 26.10 15.32 -10.36
N VAL A 606 25.76 15.82 -9.16
CA VAL A 606 25.57 17.26 -8.94
C VAL A 606 26.89 18.03 -9.10
N GLU A 607 28.01 17.47 -8.63
CA GLU A 607 29.34 18.08 -8.79
C GLU A 607 29.73 18.16 -10.28
N GLU A 608 29.53 17.08 -11.04
CA GLU A 608 29.74 17.05 -12.50
C GLU A 608 28.90 18.13 -13.21
N MET A 609 27.61 18.24 -12.88
CA MET A 609 26.73 19.23 -13.50
C MET A 609 27.08 20.67 -13.11
N CYS A 610 27.56 20.90 -11.88
CA CYS A 610 28.04 22.20 -11.43
C CYS A 610 29.28 22.64 -12.24
N GLU A 611 30.25 21.74 -12.45
CA GLU A 611 31.43 22.01 -13.27
C GLU A 611 31.05 22.33 -14.72
N VAL A 612 30.16 21.53 -15.32
CA VAL A 612 29.66 21.78 -16.69
C VAL A 612 28.98 23.15 -16.77
N HIS A 613 28.18 23.52 -15.77
CA HIS A 613 27.52 24.82 -15.73
C HIS A 613 28.50 25.98 -15.64
N ASP A 614 29.52 25.87 -14.78
CA ASP A 614 30.57 26.88 -14.61
C ASP A 614 31.42 27.02 -15.89
N MET A 615 31.70 25.92 -16.60
CA MET A 615 32.40 25.93 -17.89
C MET A 615 31.57 26.61 -19.00
N VAL A 616 30.26 26.39 -19.04
CA VAL A 616 29.37 27.00 -20.04
C VAL A 616 29.19 28.50 -19.80
N LEU A 617 29.26 28.96 -18.54
CA LEU A 617 29.21 30.38 -18.18
C LEU A 617 30.55 31.11 -18.38
N GLN A 618 31.67 30.40 -18.63
CA GLN A 618 32.97 30.98 -18.96
C GLN A 618 33.42 30.68 -20.40
N PRO A 619 32.89 31.36 -21.43
CA PRO A 619 33.48 31.30 -22.77
C PRO A 619 34.77 32.15 -22.80
N SER A 620 35.92 31.48 -22.74
CA SER A 620 37.28 31.93 -23.14
C SER A 620 37.69 33.39 -22.84
N MET A 621 38.54 33.58 -21.82
CA MET A 621 39.56 34.64 -21.78
C MET A 621 40.87 34.23 -22.51
N ALA A 622 40.79 33.35 -23.51
CA ALA A 622 41.96 32.81 -24.20
C ALA A 622 41.72 32.74 -25.72
N HIS A 623 41.83 33.89 -26.39
CA HIS A 623 42.49 34.08 -27.70
C HIS A 623 42.25 35.51 -28.22
N ASN A 624 43.01 36.46 -27.67
CA ASN A 624 43.39 37.69 -28.39
C ASN A 624 44.91 37.65 -28.57
N GLY A 625 45.35 36.78 -29.48
CA GLY A 625 46.73 36.72 -29.97
C GLY A 625 46.68 36.78 -31.48
N SER A 626 46.82 37.99 -32.02
CA SER A 626 46.92 38.27 -33.45
C SER A 626 48.04 37.44 -34.09
N PRO A 627 47.90 36.96 -35.34
CA PRO A 627 49.00 36.32 -36.05
C PRO A 627 50.02 37.39 -36.47
N SER A 628 51.28 37.24 -36.05
CA SER A 628 52.40 37.98 -36.62
C SER A 628 53.30 37.01 -37.38
N PHE A 629 53.58 37.40 -38.62
CA PHE A 629 54.39 36.72 -39.63
C PHE A 629 55.78 36.29 -39.11
N ILE A 630 56.20 35.05 -39.42
CA ILE A 630 57.31 34.65 -40.31
C ILE A 630 57.34 33.13 -40.41
#